data_AF-A0A2A2W5D4-F1
#
_entry.id   AF-A0A2A2W5D4-F1
#
_cell.length_a   1.000
_cell.length_b   1.000
_cell.length_c   1.000
_cell.angle_alpha   90.00
_cell.angle_beta   90.00
_cell.angle_gamma   90.00
#
_symmetry.space_group_name_H-M   'P 1'
#
loop_
_entity.id
_entity.type
_entity.pdbx_description
1 polymer ?
#
loop_
_entity_poly.entity_id
_entity_poly.type
_entity_poly.pdbx_seq_one_letter_code
_entity_poly.pdbx_strand_id
1 'polypeptide(L)'
;MDRWCERVGDAINPILVKETRQSLKSRQFVATFSMILFAALAWTIAGSLSLMPQIYTTPSAPRMMIGYYAVLALPMMMVVPLAAYRSLESEIDDGTLELLSITALSPWQIVMGKLASASLQMVLYFVTLFPCLAYAYSLRGVDLPTTLLIVASLAVAGSLLTVVGLFFAPLARGRSGRVATMLVLIFILVLAEYGISSMVVGMILYGNPLSASALLFTVLATLALSGSLGHLLLTATAAQLTPETENRSTSLRLSLLVLTTICVATIAAAMLVLGSDGISVYVAGLLVIAGLWTFCGALMVGERSTITPRIRRELPSSFLGRLFLTWLTPGPTTGLVFAIIGIAILASIQYLSLDWVLRTANVGGSMRRQLRLLLGVPAILYPAYLVSFLVAVRVVMFAVRLRNNPRVEVGLAALIVVAVMTALVPYSLELHYNDYQPLSYDPTWQVTNWAFTMATAVERRLPPGVVGQIVGAAVCLALLSFFAAWRTTRPRRIATPQRVQEELSRR
;
A
#
# COMPACT_ATOMS: atom_id res chain seq x y z
N MET A 1 -25.03 -14.83 32.55
CA MET A 1 -23.93 -14.19 31.80
C MET A 1 -23.27 -15.17 30.86
N ASP A 2 -22.91 -16.37 31.33
CA ASP A 2 -22.21 -17.39 30.52
C ASP A 2 -22.94 -17.79 29.23
N ARG A 3 -24.24 -18.09 29.27
CA ARG A 3 -25.05 -18.41 28.06
C ARG A 3 -25.17 -17.27 27.04
N TRP A 4 -24.91 -16.02 27.47
CA TRP A 4 -24.88 -14.86 26.58
C TRP A 4 -23.49 -14.70 25.99
N CYS A 5 -22.44 -14.89 26.79
CA CYS A 5 -21.06 -14.95 26.33
C CYS A 5 -20.82 -16.12 25.34
N GLU A 6 -21.46 -17.28 25.54
CA GLU A 6 -21.41 -18.42 24.62
C GLU A 6 -22.09 -18.08 23.29
N ARG A 7 -23.31 -17.54 23.31
CA ARG A 7 -24.02 -17.13 22.09
C ARG A 7 -23.29 -16.04 21.31
N VAL A 8 -22.69 -15.09 22.00
CA VAL A 8 -21.86 -14.04 21.38
C VAL A 8 -20.54 -14.64 20.88
N GLY A 9 -19.95 -15.57 21.62
CA GLY A 9 -18.74 -16.31 21.23
C GLY A 9 -18.95 -17.16 19.96
N ASP A 10 -20.10 -17.83 19.84
CA ASP A 10 -20.49 -18.62 18.67
C ASP A 10 -20.76 -17.76 17.42
N ALA A 11 -21.18 -16.51 17.62
CA ALA A 11 -21.38 -15.53 16.54
C ALA A 11 -20.08 -14.81 16.12
N ILE A 12 -19.09 -14.76 17.01
CA ILE A 12 -17.77 -14.17 16.75
C ILE A 12 -16.91 -15.17 15.96
N ASN A 13 -16.04 -14.64 15.10
CA ASN A 13 -15.08 -15.45 14.36
C ASN A 13 -14.32 -16.40 15.31
N PRO A 14 -14.42 -17.74 15.17
CA PRO A 14 -13.83 -18.70 16.10
C PRO A 14 -12.31 -18.56 16.20
N ILE A 15 -11.68 -18.05 15.13
CA ILE A 15 -10.24 -17.76 15.08
C ILE A 15 -9.89 -16.64 16.05
N LEU A 16 -10.72 -15.59 16.14
CA LEU A 16 -10.49 -14.49 17.08
C LEU A 16 -10.47 -14.99 18.53
N VAL A 17 -11.43 -15.85 18.90
CA VAL A 17 -11.52 -16.40 20.26
C VAL A 17 -10.30 -17.27 20.58
N LYS A 18 -9.92 -18.16 19.65
CA LYS A 18 -8.73 -19.01 19.79
C LYS A 18 -7.47 -18.19 19.95
N GLU A 19 -7.21 -17.27 19.01
CA GLU A 19 -6.01 -16.43 18.98
C GLU A 19 -5.89 -15.54 20.20
N THR A 20 -7.01 -14.93 20.63
CA THR A 20 -7.04 -14.09 21.82
C THR A 20 -6.68 -14.88 23.06
N ARG A 21 -7.25 -16.07 23.24
CA ARG A 21 -6.95 -16.94 24.39
C ARG A 21 -5.48 -17.36 24.41
N GLN A 22 -4.93 -17.67 23.23
CA GLN A 22 -3.53 -18.06 23.10
C GLN A 22 -2.58 -16.88 23.35
N SER A 23 -2.88 -15.72 22.79
CA SER A 23 -2.05 -14.53 22.91
C SER A 23 -1.98 -14.01 24.34
N LEU A 24 -3.12 -13.91 25.04
CA LEU A 24 -3.15 -13.43 26.43
C LEU A 24 -2.41 -14.34 27.42
N LYS A 25 -2.27 -15.63 27.09
CA LYS A 25 -1.48 -16.60 27.87
C LYS A 25 -0.01 -16.67 27.44
N SER A 26 0.37 -15.97 26.38
CA SER A 26 1.74 -16.04 25.87
C SER A 26 2.71 -15.36 26.83
N ARG A 27 3.91 -15.93 26.96
CA ARG A 27 5.01 -15.32 27.73
C ARG A 27 5.37 -13.93 27.20
N GLN A 28 5.29 -13.75 25.88
CA GLN A 28 5.53 -12.48 25.23
C GLN A 28 4.55 -11.41 25.72
N PHE A 29 3.25 -11.71 25.73
CA PHE A 29 2.22 -10.78 26.20
C PHE A 29 2.42 -10.42 27.67
N VAL A 30 2.65 -11.40 28.55
CA VAL A 30 2.87 -11.13 29.97
C VAL A 30 4.11 -10.26 30.17
N ALA A 31 5.22 -10.57 29.50
CA ALA A 31 6.45 -9.78 29.60
C ALA A 31 6.24 -8.34 29.11
N THR A 32 5.61 -8.13 27.96
CA THR A 32 5.38 -6.79 27.40
C THR A 32 4.39 -6.00 28.24
N PHE A 33 3.31 -6.63 28.70
CA PHE A 33 2.32 -6.00 29.57
C PHE A 33 2.95 -5.56 30.91
N SER A 34 3.73 -6.45 31.55
CA SER A 34 4.46 -6.13 32.78
C SER A 34 5.50 -5.02 32.57
N MET A 35 6.22 -5.06 31.44
CA MET A 35 7.19 -4.03 31.09
C MET A 35 6.53 -2.67 30.87
N ILE A 36 5.37 -2.62 30.21
CA ILE A 36 4.59 -1.38 30.04
C ILE A 36 4.17 -0.82 31.39
N LEU A 37 3.60 -1.66 32.27
CA LEU A 37 3.15 -1.21 33.58
C LEU A 37 4.31 -0.67 34.43
N PHE A 38 5.44 -1.38 34.42
CA PHE A 38 6.65 -0.95 35.12
C PHE A 38 7.22 0.35 34.52
N ALA A 39 7.33 0.45 33.19
CA ALA A 39 7.83 1.64 32.51
C ALA A 39 6.92 2.85 32.74
N ALA A 40 5.60 2.65 32.74
CA ALA A 40 4.63 3.69 33.04
C ALA A 40 4.77 4.21 34.47
N LEU A 41 4.88 3.30 35.44
CA LEU A 41 5.07 3.65 36.85
C LEU A 41 6.41 4.37 37.04
N ALA A 42 7.50 3.79 36.50
CA ALA A 42 8.83 4.35 36.59
C ALA A 42 8.91 5.74 35.96
N TRP A 43 8.30 5.94 34.78
CA TRP A 43 8.22 7.24 34.13
C TRP A 43 7.37 8.24 34.91
N THR A 44 6.27 7.79 35.53
CA THR A 44 5.46 8.66 36.39
C THR A 44 6.27 9.18 37.57
N ILE A 45 6.99 8.29 38.27
CA ILE A 45 7.81 8.66 39.42
C ILE A 45 9.00 9.53 38.99
N ALA A 46 9.80 9.06 38.03
CA ALA A 46 11.00 9.76 37.58
C ALA A 46 10.66 11.10 36.91
N GLY A 47 9.62 11.12 36.08
CA GLY A 47 9.11 12.32 35.42
C GLY A 47 8.66 13.36 36.44
N SER A 48 7.81 12.99 37.40
CA SER A 48 7.34 13.93 38.43
C SER A 48 8.47 14.44 39.33
N LEU A 49 9.42 13.58 39.71
CA LEU A 49 10.60 13.99 40.49
C LEU A 49 11.51 14.94 39.71
N SER A 50 11.76 14.67 38.42
CA SER A 50 12.61 15.51 37.57
C SER A 50 12.04 16.92 37.33
N LEU A 51 10.75 17.10 37.56
CA LEU A 51 10.04 18.36 37.38
C LEU A 51 9.77 19.08 38.71
N MET A 52 10.14 18.52 39.86
CA MET A 52 10.01 19.22 41.15
C MET A 52 11.05 20.34 41.30
N PRO A 53 10.69 21.52 41.84
CA PRO A 53 9.36 21.96 42.28
C PRO A 53 8.52 22.63 41.17
N GLN A 54 9.05 22.74 39.95
CA GLN A 54 8.42 23.44 38.81
C GLN A 54 7.08 22.84 38.38
N ILE A 55 6.79 21.59 38.72
CA ILE A 55 5.51 20.91 38.48
C ILE A 55 4.31 21.65 39.08
N TYR A 56 4.53 22.43 40.15
CA TYR A 56 3.46 23.22 40.80
C TYR A 56 3.22 24.57 40.13
N THR A 57 4.22 25.11 39.43
CA THR A 57 4.22 26.50 38.96
C THR A 57 4.22 26.62 37.44
N THR A 58 4.62 25.57 36.72
CA THR A 58 4.77 25.58 35.25
C THR A 58 4.03 24.41 34.59
N PRO A 59 3.38 24.65 33.42
CA PRO A 59 2.74 23.59 32.66
C PRO A 59 3.73 22.48 32.30
N SER A 60 3.49 21.28 32.84
CA SER A 60 4.43 20.16 32.79
C SER A 60 3.92 18.97 31.97
N ALA A 61 2.68 19.04 31.49
CA ALA A 61 2.03 17.96 30.72
C ALA A 61 2.81 17.54 29.45
N PRO A 62 3.38 18.45 28.63
CA PRO A 62 4.05 18.06 27.38
C PRO A 62 5.18 17.05 27.57
N ARG A 63 6.06 17.27 28.55
CA ARG A 63 7.19 16.36 28.84
C ARG A 63 6.70 15.00 29.33
N MET A 64 5.70 15.00 30.22
CA MET A 64 5.14 13.74 30.73
C MET A 64 4.45 12.95 29.63
N MET A 65 3.72 13.62 28.75
CA MET A 65 2.98 13.00 27.66
C MET A 65 3.90 12.40 26.60
N ILE A 66 5.07 13.01 26.32
CA ILE A 66 6.07 12.41 25.41
C ILE A 66 6.55 11.05 25.93
N GLY A 67 6.84 10.93 27.23
CA GLY A 67 7.29 9.65 27.76
C GLY A 67 6.16 8.61 27.84
N TYR A 68 4.94 9.00 28.21
CA TYR A 68 3.80 8.07 28.13
C TYR A 68 3.49 7.62 26.71
N TYR A 69 3.62 8.53 25.74
CA TYR A 69 3.55 8.19 24.32
C TYR A 69 4.63 7.18 23.96
N ALA A 70 5.90 7.39 24.33
CA ALA A 70 6.98 6.45 24.03
C ALA A 70 6.74 5.06 24.64
N VAL A 71 6.24 4.99 25.87
CA VAL A 71 5.89 3.73 26.56
C VAL A 71 4.74 3.01 25.84
N LEU A 72 3.79 3.72 25.25
CA LEU A 72 2.67 3.15 24.49
C LEU A 72 3.02 2.83 23.03
N ALA A 73 3.81 3.68 22.37
CA ALA A 73 4.10 3.61 20.94
C ALA A 73 4.91 2.36 20.61
N LEU A 74 5.97 2.09 21.36
CA LEU A 74 6.83 0.92 21.17
C LEU A 74 6.04 -0.40 21.12
N PRO A 75 5.21 -0.78 22.11
CA PRO A 75 4.45 -2.02 22.02
C PRO A 75 3.40 -2.00 20.90
N MET A 76 2.73 -0.87 20.66
CA MET A 76 1.69 -0.77 19.62
C MET A 76 2.23 -0.88 18.19
N MET A 77 3.38 -0.27 17.92
CA MET A 77 3.94 -0.16 16.57
C MET A 77 5.06 -1.16 16.29
N MET A 78 5.71 -1.71 17.31
CA MET A 78 6.72 -2.77 17.14
C MET A 78 6.20 -4.15 17.54
N VAL A 79 5.81 -4.30 18.80
CA VAL A 79 5.58 -5.63 19.38
C VAL A 79 4.36 -6.30 18.75
N VAL A 80 3.24 -5.58 18.62
CA VAL A 80 2.00 -6.16 18.08
C VAL A 80 2.12 -6.57 16.61
N PRO A 81 2.64 -5.71 15.69
CA PRO A 81 2.86 -6.12 14.30
C PRO A 81 3.82 -7.31 14.15
N LEU A 82 4.90 -7.36 14.95
CA LEU A 82 5.84 -8.49 14.95
C LEU A 82 5.21 -9.77 15.49
N ALA A 83 4.36 -9.68 16.52
CA ALA A 83 3.61 -10.82 17.05
C ALA A 83 2.63 -11.37 16.01
N ALA A 84 1.93 -10.48 15.29
CA ALA A 84 1.01 -10.86 14.22
C ALA A 84 1.74 -11.53 13.05
N TYR A 85 2.89 -10.99 12.63
CA TYR A 85 3.76 -11.61 11.62
C TYR A 85 4.18 -13.01 12.04
N ARG A 86 4.75 -13.17 13.24
CA ARG A 86 5.24 -14.47 13.73
C ARG A 86 4.13 -15.51 13.88
N SER A 87 2.96 -15.09 14.37
CA SER A 87 1.80 -15.98 14.52
C SER A 87 1.32 -16.55 13.19
N LEU A 88 1.29 -15.72 12.13
CA LEU A 88 0.91 -16.20 10.80
C LEU A 88 2.04 -17.00 10.12
N GLU A 89 3.29 -16.54 10.26
CA GLU A 89 4.48 -17.23 9.74
C GLU A 89 4.61 -18.66 10.29
N SER A 90 4.44 -18.85 11.60
CA SER A 90 4.52 -20.18 12.22
C SER A 90 3.44 -21.12 11.72
N GLU A 91 2.21 -20.64 11.49
CA GLU A 91 1.13 -21.47 10.94
C GLU A 91 1.38 -21.91 9.49
N ILE A 92 2.05 -21.06 8.71
CA ILE A 92 2.51 -21.39 7.35
C ILE A 92 3.59 -22.46 7.40
N ASP A 93 4.53 -22.35 8.34
CA ASP A 93 5.65 -23.30 8.46
C ASP A 93 5.20 -24.68 8.96
N ASP A 94 4.31 -24.71 9.96
CA ASP A 94 3.82 -25.94 10.57
C ASP A 94 2.91 -26.76 9.62
N GLY A 95 2.68 -26.31 8.39
CA GLY A 95 1.78 -26.95 7.41
C GLY A 95 0.30 -26.94 7.82
N THR A 96 -0.02 -26.32 8.96
CA THR A 96 -1.38 -26.26 9.51
C THR A 96 -2.33 -25.46 8.64
N LEU A 97 -1.84 -24.51 7.83
CA LEU A 97 -2.66 -23.81 6.85
C LEU A 97 -3.15 -24.70 5.72
N GLU A 98 -2.41 -25.71 5.28
CA GLU A 98 -2.91 -26.66 4.29
C GLU A 98 -4.04 -27.51 4.90
N LEU A 99 -3.89 -27.92 6.16
CA LEU A 99 -4.93 -28.64 6.92
C LEU A 99 -6.18 -27.78 7.17
N LEU A 100 -6.01 -26.49 7.50
CA LEU A 100 -7.09 -25.53 7.70
C LEU A 100 -7.73 -25.08 6.38
N SER A 101 -6.99 -25.06 5.27
CA SER A 101 -7.53 -24.74 3.95
C SER A 101 -8.46 -25.81 3.38
N ILE A 102 -8.42 -27.02 3.96
CA ILE A 102 -9.39 -28.11 3.69
C ILE A 102 -10.67 -27.90 4.52
N THR A 103 -10.65 -27.08 5.58
CA THR A 103 -11.83 -26.76 6.41
C THR A 103 -12.69 -25.66 5.78
N ALA A 104 -13.93 -25.49 6.26
CA ALA A 104 -14.91 -24.55 5.72
C ALA A 104 -14.60 -23.05 5.97
N LEU A 105 -13.41 -22.70 6.47
CA LEU A 105 -13.05 -21.33 6.83
C LEU A 105 -12.42 -20.59 5.64
N SER A 106 -12.95 -19.41 5.33
CA SER A 106 -12.40 -18.58 4.26
C SER A 106 -11.07 -17.94 4.67
N PRO A 107 -10.11 -17.77 3.74
CA PRO A 107 -8.84 -17.07 4.00
C PRO A 107 -9.02 -15.68 4.63
N TRP A 108 -10.09 -14.97 4.26
CA TRP A 108 -10.47 -13.70 4.85
C TRP A 108 -10.82 -13.78 6.34
N GLN A 109 -11.55 -14.82 6.75
CA GLN A 109 -11.85 -15.05 8.17
C GLN A 109 -10.57 -15.31 8.97
N ILE A 110 -9.57 -15.99 8.39
CA ILE A 110 -8.28 -16.22 9.05
C ILE A 110 -7.55 -14.91 9.31
N VAL A 111 -7.34 -14.11 8.26
CA VAL A 111 -6.56 -12.87 8.38
C VAL A 111 -7.28 -11.86 9.26
N MET A 112 -8.61 -11.70 9.13
CA MET A 112 -9.40 -10.80 9.99
C MET A 112 -9.43 -11.25 11.45
N GLY A 113 -9.45 -12.56 11.72
CA GLY A 113 -9.36 -13.09 13.08
C GLY A 113 -8.04 -12.71 13.77
N LYS A 114 -6.91 -12.83 13.04
CA LYS A 114 -5.59 -12.43 13.55
C LYS A 114 -5.49 -10.91 13.74
N LEU A 115 -5.97 -10.11 12.78
CA LEU A 115 -5.99 -8.66 12.91
C LEU A 115 -6.83 -8.22 14.12
N ALA A 116 -8.02 -8.79 14.30
CA ALA A 116 -8.87 -8.46 15.44
C ALA A 116 -8.25 -8.87 16.79
N SER A 117 -7.53 -10.00 16.84
CA SER A 117 -6.81 -10.41 18.05
C SER A 117 -5.67 -9.45 18.39
N ALA A 118 -4.94 -8.99 17.38
CA ALA A 118 -3.90 -7.97 17.53
C ALA A 118 -4.49 -6.61 17.95
N SER A 119 -5.62 -6.19 17.36
CA SER A 119 -6.34 -4.98 17.76
C SER A 119 -6.82 -5.04 19.21
N LEU A 120 -7.25 -6.21 19.69
CA LEU A 120 -7.63 -6.37 21.10
C LEU A 120 -6.43 -6.19 22.04
N GLN A 121 -5.25 -6.73 21.68
CA GLN A 121 -4.03 -6.50 22.46
C GLN A 121 -3.67 -5.01 22.52
N MET A 122 -3.80 -4.29 21.41
CA MET A 122 -3.62 -2.83 21.38
C MET A 122 -4.58 -2.12 22.34
N VAL A 123 -5.87 -2.48 22.33
CA VAL A 123 -6.85 -1.91 23.25
C VAL A 123 -6.47 -2.17 24.71
N LEU A 124 -5.97 -3.36 25.04
CA LEU A 124 -5.51 -3.67 26.40
C LEU A 124 -4.33 -2.79 26.82
N TYR A 125 -3.32 -2.61 25.96
CA TYR A 125 -2.20 -1.72 26.25
C TYR A 125 -2.64 -0.27 26.44
N PHE A 126 -3.59 0.19 25.62
CA PHE A 126 -4.16 1.52 25.77
C PHE A 126 -4.91 1.70 27.10
N VAL A 127 -5.78 0.76 27.46
CA VAL A 127 -6.55 0.81 28.72
C VAL A 127 -5.62 0.83 29.94
N THR A 128 -4.50 0.09 29.89
CA THR A 128 -3.50 0.10 30.97
C THR A 128 -2.82 1.46 31.14
N LEU A 129 -2.56 2.18 30.05
CA LEU A 129 -1.93 3.52 30.11
C LEU A 129 -2.93 4.67 30.25
N PHE A 130 -4.22 4.40 30.12
CA PHE A 130 -5.26 5.43 30.22
C PHE A 130 -5.20 6.26 31.52
N PRO A 131 -5.00 5.67 32.73
CA PRO A 131 -4.86 6.45 33.95
C PRO A 131 -3.64 7.38 33.95
N CYS A 132 -2.53 6.94 33.32
CA CYS A 132 -1.31 7.73 33.20
C CYS A 132 -1.51 8.93 32.25
N LEU A 133 -2.24 8.73 31.15
CA LEU A 133 -2.62 9.81 30.23
C LEU A 133 -3.55 10.83 30.92
N ALA A 134 -4.50 10.37 31.73
CA ALA A 134 -5.37 11.25 32.53
C ALA A 134 -4.57 12.06 33.57
N TYR A 135 -3.55 11.46 34.19
CA TYR A 135 -2.63 12.17 35.07
C TYR A 135 -1.84 13.25 34.31
N ALA A 136 -1.25 12.92 33.16
CA ALA A 136 -0.53 13.89 32.33
C ALA A 136 -1.41 15.07 31.94
N TYR A 137 -2.66 14.82 31.55
CA TYR A 137 -3.63 15.86 31.20
C TYR A 137 -3.91 16.82 32.36
N SER A 138 -3.93 16.32 33.60
CA SER A 138 -4.16 17.14 34.80
C SER A 138 -3.06 18.17 35.07
N LEU A 139 -1.84 17.96 34.54
CA LEU A 139 -0.67 18.83 34.76
C LEU A 139 -0.65 20.10 33.90
N ARG A 140 -1.72 20.36 33.13
CA ARG A 140 -1.93 21.53 32.27
C ARG A 140 -0.87 21.66 31.15
N GLY A 141 -1.25 22.28 30.04
CA GLY A 141 -0.35 22.58 28.93
C GLY A 141 -0.51 21.67 27.71
N VAL A 142 -1.54 20.83 27.66
CA VAL A 142 -1.95 20.10 26.45
C VAL A 142 -3.47 20.10 26.35
N ASP A 143 -4.00 20.42 25.17
CA ASP A 143 -5.43 20.40 24.91
C ASP A 143 -5.96 18.98 24.70
N LEU A 144 -7.20 18.72 25.15
CA LEU A 144 -7.87 17.42 25.00
C LEU A 144 -7.95 16.94 23.53
N PRO A 145 -8.27 17.78 22.53
CA PRO A 145 -8.29 17.36 21.13
C PRO A 145 -6.93 16.86 20.63
N THR A 146 -5.84 17.47 21.08
CA THR A 146 -4.47 17.07 20.73
C THR A 146 -4.14 15.70 21.31
N THR A 147 -4.46 15.47 22.59
CA THR A 147 -4.29 14.17 23.23
C THR A 147 -5.09 13.07 22.52
N LEU A 148 -6.34 13.36 22.16
CA LEU A 148 -7.19 12.41 21.44
C LEU A 148 -6.64 12.11 20.03
N LEU A 149 -6.14 13.12 19.33
CA LEU A 149 -5.53 12.96 18.01
C LEU A 149 -4.27 12.09 18.09
N ILE A 150 -3.43 12.28 19.11
CA ILE A 150 -2.23 11.44 19.33
C ILE A 150 -2.63 9.98 19.52
N VAL A 151 -3.57 9.70 20.42
CA VAL A 151 -4.06 8.34 20.67
C VAL A 151 -4.68 7.73 19.41
N ALA A 152 -5.52 8.49 18.70
CA ALA A 152 -6.16 8.02 17.46
C ALA A 152 -5.13 7.74 16.36
N SER A 153 -4.13 8.62 16.19
CA SER A 153 -3.06 8.44 15.21
C SER A 153 -2.24 7.18 15.50
N LEU A 154 -1.97 6.89 16.77
CA LEU A 154 -1.25 5.69 17.19
C LEU A 154 -2.06 4.41 16.96
N ALA A 155 -3.38 4.43 17.22
CA ALA A 155 -4.25 3.30 16.95
C ALA A 155 -4.36 2.99 15.44
N VAL A 156 -4.49 4.03 14.61
CA VAL A 156 -4.52 3.88 13.14
C VAL A 156 -3.18 3.40 12.60
N ALA A 157 -2.07 3.98 13.08
CA ALA A 157 -0.73 3.54 12.68
C ALA A 157 -0.44 2.10 13.11
N GLY A 158 -0.66 1.74 14.37
CA GLY A 158 -0.44 0.39 14.88
C GLY A 158 -1.26 -0.65 14.14
N SER A 159 -2.54 -0.37 13.86
CA SER A 159 -3.40 -1.28 13.08
C SER A 159 -2.91 -1.44 11.64
N LEU A 160 -2.55 -0.35 10.95
CA LEU A 160 -1.99 -0.42 9.60
C LEU A 160 -0.65 -1.18 9.57
N LEU A 161 0.25 -0.94 10.51
CA LEU A 161 1.52 -1.66 10.62
C LEU A 161 1.30 -3.14 10.93
N THR A 162 0.26 -3.50 11.67
CA THR A 162 -0.12 -4.90 11.90
C THR A 162 -0.61 -5.55 10.61
N VAL A 163 -1.38 -4.83 9.79
CA VAL A 163 -1.76 -5.31 8.45
C VAL A 163 -0.52 -5.52 7.58
N VAL A 164 0.45 -4.60 7.63
CA VAL A 164 1.75 -4.75 6.93
C VAL A 164 2.48 -6.01 7.42
N GLY A 165 2.54 -6.24 8.74
CA GLY A 165 3.11 -7.45 9.32
C GLY A 165 2.43 -8.73 8.82
N LEU A 166 1.09 -8.76 8.80
CA LEU A 166 0.33 -9.89 8.25
C LEU A 166 0.57 -10.10 6.76
N PHE A 167 0.78 -9.03 5.98
CA PHE A 167 1.09 -9.11 4.55
C PHE A 167 2.46 -9.73 4.25
N PHE A 168 3.48 -9.42 5.08
CA PHE A 168 4.83 -9.96 4.87
C PHE A 168 4.96 -11.43 5.31
N ALA A 169 4.10 -11.94 6.20
CA ALA A 169 4.21 -13.30 6.70
C ALA A 169 4.10 -14.40 5.62
N PRO A 170 3.12 -14.38 4.69
CA PRO A 170 3.04 -15.37 3.61
C PRO A 170 4.14 -15.29 2.55
N LEU A 171 4.87 -14.16 2.46
CA LEU A 171 6.00 -14.00 1.55
C LEU A 171 7.26 -14.74 2.03
N ALA A 172 7.32 -15.07 3.32
CA ALA A 172 8.44 -15.65 4.02
C ALA A 172 8.64 -17.15 3.68
N ARG A 173 9.16 -17.45 2.49
CA ARG A 173 9.39 -18.85 2.05
C ARG A 173 10.85 -19.29 2.23
N GLY A 174 11.03 -20.42 2.92
CA GLY A 174 12.34 -20.99 3.23
C GLY A 174 13.12 -20.16 4.25
N ARG A 175 14.24 -20.71 4.75
CA ARG A 175 15.00 -20.10 5.86
C ARG A 175 15.54 -18.70 5.55
N SER A 176 16.07 -18.49 4.35
CA SER A 176 16.61 -17.19 3.93
C SER A 176 15.51 -16.15 3.67
N GLY A 177 14.38 -16.58 3.08
CA GLY A 177 13.23 -15.72 2.84
C GLY A 177 12.66 -15.14 4.14
N ARG A 178 12.55 -15.97 5.19
CA ARG A 178 12.06 -15.54 6.51
C ARG A 178 12.91 -14.48 7.18
N VAL A 179 14.23 -14.67 7.16
CA VAL A 179 15.16 -13.66 7.71
C VAL A 179 15.03 -12.35 6.92
N ALA A 180 14.97 -12.44 5.59
CA ALA A 180 14.83 -11.25 4.74
C ALA A 180 13.50 -10.50 4.99
N THR A 181 12.36 -11.20 5.00
CA THR A 181 11.04 -10.57 5.25
C THR A 181 10.93 -10.00 6.66
N MET A 182 11.49 -10.68 7.66
CA MET A 182 11.54 -10.17 9.03
C MET A 182 12.41 -8.91 9.15
N LEU A 183 13.59 -8.87 8.52
CA LEU A 183 14.44 -7.68 8.51
C LEU A 183 13.78 -6.50 7.79
N VAL A 184 13.14 -6.74 6.65
CA VAL A 184 12.37 -5.72 5.92
C VAL A 184 11.21 -5.21 6.78
N LEU A 185 10.48 -6.10 7.45
CA LEU A 185 9.41 -5.70 8.35
C LEU A 185 9.96 -4.83 9.49
N ILE A 186 11.00 -5.26 10.20
CA ILE A 186 11.61 -4.47 11.29
C ILE A 186 12.06 -3.10 10.77
N PHE A 187 12.69 -3.02 9.60
CA PHE A 187 13.10 -1.77 9.00
C PHE A 187 11.90 -0.82 8.76
N ILE A 188 10.79 -1.34 8.20
CA ILE A 188 9.56 -0.57 7.99
C ILE A 188 8.97 -0.10 9.34
N LEU A 189 8.93 -0.97 10.35
CA LEU A 189 8.41 -0.61 11.68
C LEU A 189 9.27 0.48 12.32
N VAL A 190 10.60 0.41 12.23
CA VAL A 190 11.53 1.43 12.77
C VAL A 190 11.34 2.78 12.06
N LEU A 191 11.24 2.75 10.74
CA LEU A 191 11.02 3.98 9.96
C LEU A 191 9.66 4.61 10.29
N ALA A 192 8.62 3.79 10.43
CA ALA A 192 7.28 4.26 10.81
C ALA A 192 7.26 4.80 12.24
N GLU A 193 7.90 4.12 13.19
CA GLU A 193 8.05 4.57 14.58
C GLU A 193 8.72 5.93 14.63
N TYR A 194 9.86 6.10 13.94
CA TYR A 194 10.58 7.36 13.90
C TYR A 194 9.73 8.47 13.26
N GLY A 195 9.12 8.20 12.11
CA GLY A 195 8.30 9.18 11.40
C GLY A 195 7.10 9.67 12.21
N ILE A 196 6.31 8.74 12.75
CA ILE A 196 5.11 9.07 13.53
C ILE A 196 5.48 9.68 14.88
N SER A 197 6.53 9.18 15.55
CA SER A 197 7.02 9.77 16.80
C SER A 197 7.49 11.20 16.58
N SER A 198 8.21 11.49 15.49
CA SER A 198 8.66 12.85 15.18
C SER A 198 7.48 13.80 14.97
N MET A 199 6.41 13.35 14.30
CA MET A 199 5.18 14.11 14.09
C MET A 199 4.45 14.36 15.41
N VAL A 200 4.26 13.31 16.23
CA VAL A 200 3.56 13.40 17.52
C VAL A 200 4.33 14.31 18.48
N VAL A 201 5.64 14.09 18.66
CA VAL A 201 6.47 14.92 19.55
C VAL A 201 6.47 16.37 19.07
N GLY A 202 6.54 16.62 17.76
CA GLY A 202 6.39 17.96 17.20
C GLY A 202 5.05 18.61 17.57
N MET A 203 3.94 17.87 17.45
CA MET A 203 2.61 18.35 17.82
C MET A 203 2.48 18.63 19.34
N ILE A 204 3.14 17.84 20.18
CA ILE A 204 3.15 18.06 21.64
C ILE A 204 3.95 19.31 22.02
N LEU A 205 5.10 19.53 21.39
CA LEU A 205 6.02 20.62 21.75
C LEU A 205 5.60 21.97 21.14
N TYR A 206 5.13 21.96 19.91
CA TYR A 206 4.83 23.18 19.16
C TYR A 206 3.33 23.44 18.98
N GLY A 207 2.48 22.52 19.45
CA GLY A 207 1.03 22.57 19.24
C GLY A 207 0.64 22.12 17.82
N ASN A 208 -0.66 22.08 17.57
CA ASN A 208 -1.18 21.75 16.24
C ASN A 208 -1.20 23.00 15.34
N PRO A 209 -0.40 23.04 14.25
CA PRO A 209 -0.38 24.18 13.35
C PRO A 209 -1.57 24.19 12.37
N LEU A 210 -2.36 23.12 12.30
CA LEU A 210 -3.43 22.95 11.32
C LEU A 210 -4.68 23.71 11.74
N SER A 211 -5.30 24.39 10.77
CA SER A 211 -6.65 24.94 10.91
C SER A 211 -7.68 23.81 11.10
N ALA A 212 -8.87 24.14 11.62
CA ALA A 212 -9.91 23.14 11.87
C ALA A 212 -10.32 22.36 10.61
N SER A 213 -10.40 23.02 9.46
CA SER A 213 -10.69 22.38 8.17
C SER A 213 -9.56 21.48 7.69
N ALA A 214 -8.31 21.92 7.84
CA ALA A 214 -7.13 21.14 7.48
C ALA A 214 -6.95 19.91 8.39
N LEU A 215 -7.24 20.05 9.68
CA LEU A 215 -7.25 18.96 10.65
C LEU A 215 -8.29 17.91 10.26
N LEU A 216 -9.54 18.34 10.01
CA LEU A 216 -10.62 17.43 9.61
C LEU A 216 -10.28 16.70 8.31
N PHE A 217 -9.76 17.42 7.30
CA PHE A 217 -9.29 16.82 6.06
C PHE A 217 -8.21 15.78 6.33
N THR A 218 -7.19 16.11 7.14
CA THR A 218 -6.07 15.21 7.45
C THR A 218 -6.57 13.94 8.13
N VAL A 219 -7.45 14.05 9.13
CA VAL A 219 -8.03 12.89 9.83
C VAL A 219 -8.81 12.00 8.86
N LEU A 220 -9.70 12.57 8.05
CA LEU A 220 -10.49 11.80 7.08
C LEU A 220 -9.60 11.16 6.00
N ALA A 221 -8.61 11.88 5.51
CA ALA A 221 -7.65 11.37 4.52
C ALA A 221 -6.82 10.21 5.10
N THR A 222 -6.31 10.34 6.33
CA THR A 222 -5.56 9.29 7.02
C THR A 222 -6.42 8.05 7.25
N LEU A 223 -7.68 8.21 7.66
CA LEU A 223 -8.61 7.07 7.85
C LEU A 223 -8.96 6.39 6.52
N ALA A 224 -9.26 7.17 5.48
CA ALA A 224 -9.62 6.63 4.17
C ALA A 224 -8.44 5.92 3.50
N LEU A 225 -7.24 6.51 3.55
CA LEU A 225 -6.02 5.92 2.99
C LEU A 225 -5.56 4.69 3.78
N SER A 226 -5.56 4.75 5.12
CA SER A 226 -5.18 3.59 5.94
C SER A 226 -6.17 2.43 5.78
N GLY A 227 -7.49 2.72 5.75
CA GLY A 227 -8.51 1.71 5.52
C GLY A 227 -8.43 1.06 4.15
N SER A 228 -8.22 1.84 3.08
CA SER A 228 -8.13 1.32 1.71
C SER A 228 -6.81 0.60 1.41
N LEU A 229 -5.68 1.10 1.91
CA LEU A 229 -4.40 0.41 1.84
C LEU A 229 -4.43 -0.87 2.67
N GLY A 230 -4.99 -0.80 3.88
CA GLY A 230 -5.20 -1.95 4.74
C GLY A 230 -6.05 -3.02 4.07
N HIS A 231 -7.16 -2.63 3.43
CA HIS A 231 -7.99 -3.53 2.64
C HIS A 231 -7.17 -4.19 1.52
N LEU A 232 -6.44 -3.43 0.70
CA LEU A 232 -5.60 -3.99 -0.37
C LEU A 232 -4.57 -5.01 0.17
N LEU A 233 -3.84 -4.67 1.24
CA LEU A 233 -2.84 -5.55 1.82
C LEU A 233 -3.48 -6.82 2.41
N LEU A 234 -4.60 -6.71 3.12
CA LEU A 234 -5.34 -7.87 3.63
C LEU A 234 -5.87 -8.75 2.50
N THR A 235 -6.37 -8.15 1.40
CA THR A 235 -6.79 -8.91 0.22
C THR A 235 -5.62 -9.67 -0.39
N ALA A 236 -4.42 -9.08 -0.38
CA ALA A 236 -3.21 -9.69 -0.90
C ALA A 236 -2.70 -10.81 0.02
N THR A 237 -2.81 -10.65 1.34
CA THR A 237 -2.54 -11.72 2.31
C THR A 237 -3.50 -12.89 2.09
N ALA A 238 -4.81 -12.61 2.02
CA ALA A 238 -5.83 -13.64 1.77
C ALA A 238 -5.60 -14.36 0.45
N ALA A 239 -5.27 -13.62 -0.63
CA ALA A 239 -4.98 -14.19 -1.95
C ALA A 239 -3.74 -15.11 -1.95
N GLN A 240 -2.76 -14.88 -1.08
CA GLN A 240 -1.60 -15.76 -0.93
C GLN A 240 -1.94 -17.07 -0.20
N LEU A 241 -2.93 -17.03 0.71
CA LEU A 241 -3.43 -18.19 1.45
C LEU A 241 -4.44 -19.02 0.63
N THR A 242 -5.20 -18.38 -0.27
CA THR A 242 -6.14 -19.05 -1.17
C THR A 242 -5.42 -20.06 -2.08
N PRO A 243 -5.92 -21.29 -2.32
CA PRO A 243 -5.30 -22.27 -3.24
C PRO A 243 -5.09 -21.75 -4.67
N GLU A 244 -4.13 -22.32 -5.42
CA GLU A 244 -3.83 -21.88 -6.81
C GLU A 244 -4.99 -22.13 -7.78
N THR A 245 -5.97 -22.95 -7.39
CA THR A 245 -7.12 -23.33 -8.21
C THR A 245 -8.24 -22.29 -8.22
N GLU A 246 -8.23 -21.35 -7.27
CA GLU A 246 -9.23 -20.30 -7.10
C GLU A 246 -8.76 -18.95 -7.63
N ASN A 247 -9.72 -18.05 -7.88
CA ASN A 247 -9.45 -16.74 -8.45
C ASN A 247 -8.85 -15.77 -7.41
N ARG A 248 -7.54 -15.57 -7.47
CA ARG A 248 -6.80 -14.64 -6.59
C ARG A 248 -6.78 -13.20 -7.09
N SER A 249 -6.90 -12.98 -8.40
CA SER A 249 -6.49 -11.72 -9.04
C SER A 249 -7.62 -10.69 -9.15
N THR A 250 -8.87 -11.15 -9.21
CA THR A 250 -10.02 -10.23 -9.34
C THR A 250 -10.23 -9.36 -8.10
N SER A 251 -10.17 -9.95 -6.90
CA SER A 251 -10.29 -9.22 -5.63
C SER A 251 -9.15 -8.21 -5.44
N LEU A 252 -7.93 -8.59 -5.84
CA LEU A 252 -6.75 -7.70 -5.81
C LEU A 252 -6.92 -6.49 -6.75
N ARG A 253 -7.37 -6.73 -7.99
CA ARG A 253 -7.59 -5.65 -8.98
C ARG A 253 -8.70 -4.71 -8.55
N LEU A 254 -9.79 -5.23 -7.98
CA LEU A 254 -10.87 -4.39 -7.44
C LEU A 254 -10.39 -3.56 -6.25
N SER A 255 -9.63 -4.16 -5.34
CA SER A 255 -9.07 -3.45 -4.19
C SER A 255 -8.08 -2.36 -4.59
N LEU A 256 -7.30 -2.61 -5.65
CA LEU A 256 -6.43 -1.59 -6.24
C LEU A 256 -7.25 -0.42 -6.80
N LEU A 257 -8.36 -0.69 -7.52
CA LEU A 257 -9.25 0.37 -8.02
C LEU A 257 -9.84 1.21 -6.88
N VAL A 258 -10.29 0.57 -5.81
CA VAL A 258 -10.82 1.26 -4.61
C VAL A 258 -9.75 2.19 -4.01
N LEU A 259 -8.54 1.68 -3.78
CA LEU A 259 -7.43 2.48 -3.27
C LEU A 259 -7.12 3.66 -4.20
N THR A 260 -7.04 3.43 -5.50
CA THR A 260 -6.73 4.50 -6.48
C THR A 260 -7.81 5.56 -6.53
N THR A 261 -9.09 5.16 -6.41
CA THR A 261 -10.22 6.10 -6.38
C THR A 261 -10.15 6.97 -5.12
N ILE A 262 -9.85 6.37 -3.97
CA ILE A 262 -9.67 7.11 -2.71
C ILE A 262 -8.46 8.04 -2.79
N CYS A 263 -7.33 7.62 -3.35
CA CYS A 263 -6.18 8.50 -3.57
C CYS A 263 -6.51 9.69 -4.48
N VAL A 264 -7.22 9.48 -5.58
CA VAL A 264 -7.64 10.58 -6.46
C VAL A 264 -8.62 11.52 -5.74
N ALA A 265 -9.56 10.96 -4.97
CA ALA A 265 -10.51 11.75 -4.19
C ALA A 265 -9.82 12.57 -3.09
N THR A 266 -8.84 12.01 -2.38
CA THR A 266 -8.08 12.75 -1.35
C THR A 266 -7.22 13.85 -1.96
N ILE A 267 -6.61 13.61 -3.13
CA ILE A 267 -5.86 14.62 -3.87
C ILE A 267 -6.77 15.78 -4.30
N ALA A 268 -7.94 15.48 -4.86
CA ALA A 268 -8.90 16.50 -5.27
C ALA A 268 -9.45 17.29 -4.06
N ALA A 269 -9.78 16.60 -2.97
CA ALA A 269 -10.24 17.22 -1.73
C ALA A 269 -9.15 18.08 -1.07
N ALA A 270 -7.88 17.66 -1.13
CA ALA A 270 -6.75 18.45 -0.63
C ALA A 270 -6.70 19.82 -1.31
N MET A 271 -6.87 19.85 -2.64
CA MET A 271 -6.88 21.09 -3.41
C MET A 271 -8.06 22.00 -3.07
N LEU A 272 -9.23 21.43 -2.81
CA LEU A 272 -10.43 22.19 -2.46
C LEU A 272 -10.38 22.78 -1.03
N VAL A 273 -9.83 22.03 -0.07
CA VAL A 273 -9.84 22.42 1.34
C VAL A 273 -8.61 23.23 1.75
N LEU A 274 -7.43 22.88 1.22
CA LEU A 274 -6.14 23.47 1.62
C LEU A 274 -5.64 24.56 0.66
N GLY A 275 -6.25 24.70 -0.52
CA GLY A 275 -5.83 25.68 -1.52
C GLY A 275 -4.35 25.51 -1.92
N SER A 276 -3.51 26.50 -1.59
CA SER A 276 -2.07 26.49 -1.91
C SER A 276 -1.29 25.37 -1.21
N ASP A 277 -1.64 25.06 0.04
CA ASP A 277 -0.91 24.05 0.82
C ASP A 277 -1.20 22.63 0.30
N GLY A 278 -2.32 22.47 -0.40
CA GLY A 278 -2.73 21.24 -1.07
C GLY A 278 -1.80 20.80 -2.20
N ILE A 279 -0.95 21.69 -2.74
CA ILE A 279 0.03 21.35 -3.78
C ILE A 279 0.98 20.24 -3.31
N SER A 280 1.41 20.31 -2.05
CA SER A 280 2.29 19.29 -1.46
C SER A 280 1.64 17.90 -1.48
N VAL A 281 0.37 17.83 -1.06
CA VAL A 281 -0.43 16.60 -1.04
C VAL A 281 -0.69 16.09 -2.47
N TYR A 282 -0.92 16.98 -3.42
CA TYR A 282 -1.11 16.62 -4.83
C TYR A 282 0.15 16.02 -5.44
N VAL A 283 1.31 16.66 -5.26
CA VAL A 283 2.59 16.15 -5.77
C VAL A 283 2.94 14.80 -5.11
N ALA A 284 2.81 14.70 -3.80
CA ALA A 284 3.05 13.46 -3.07
C ALA A 284 2.08 12.34 -3.51
N GLY A 285 0.80 12.66 -3.65
CA GLY A 285 -0.23 11.73 -4.11
C GLY A 285 0.02 11.21 -5.53
N LEU A 286 0.49 12.07 -6.44
CA LEU A 286 0.87 11.65 -7.79
C LEU A 286 2.05 10.69 -7.78
N LEU A 287 3.07 10.95 -6.98
CA LEU A 287 4.21 10.05 -6.82
C LEU A 287 3.78 8.70 -6.25
N VAL A 288 2.87 8.70 -5.26
CA VAL A 288 2.31 7.47 -4.68
C VAL A 288 1.52 6.67 -5.72
N ILE A 289 0.64 7.32 -6.48
CA ILE A 289 -0.15 6.65 -7.53
C ILE A 289 0.77 6.11 -8.63
N ALA A 290 1.76 6.89 -9.07
CA ALA A 290 2.75 6.47 -10.07
C ALA A 290 3.55 5.24 -9.61
N GLY A 291 4.05 5.26 -8.37
CA GLY A 291 4.77 4.14 -7.76
C GLY A 291 3.88 2.91 -7.61
N LEU A 292 2.65 3.09 -7.13
CA LEU A 292 1.67 2.01 -6.94
C LEU A 292 1.35 1.29 -8.26
N TRP A 293 1.02 2.02 -9.33
CA TRP A 293 0.71 1.41 -10.63
C TRP A 293 1.93 0.82 -11.33
N THR A 294 3.12 1.37 -11.10
CA THR A 294 4.37 0.79 -11.60
C THR A 294 4.63 -0.56 -10.95
N PHE A 295 4.54 -0.62 -9.61
CA PHE A 295 4.74 -1.85 -8.85
C PHE A 295 3.66 -2.89 -9.17
N CYS A 296 2.38 -2.53 -9.04
CA CYS A 296 1.27 -3.44 -9.32
C CYS A 296 1.20 -3.85 -10.78
N GLY A 297 1.46 -2.95 -11.72
CA GLY A 297 1.50 -3.24 -13.16
C GLY A 297 2.57 -4.29 -13.50
N ALA A 298 3.77 -4.17 -12.92
CA ALA A 298 4.83 -5.15 -13.12
C ALA A 298 4.45 -6.55 -12.62
N LEU A 299 3.82 -6.63 -11.44
CA LEU A 299 3.34 -7.89 -10.88
C LEU A 299 2.20 -8.49 -11.73
N MET A 300 1.26 -7.68 -12.21
CA MET A 300 0.15 -8.14 -13.05
C MET A 300 0.63 -8.74 -14.37
N VAL A 301 1.64 -8.13 -15.00
CA VAL A 301 2.26 -8.67 -16.22
C VAL A 301 3.03 -9.97 -15.92
N GLY A 302 3.59 -10.09 -14.72
CA GLY A 302 4.26 -11.28 -14.21
C GLY A 302 3.33 -12.45 -13.83
N GLU A 303 2.00 -12.30 -13.92
CA GLU A 303 1.03 -13.32 -13.52
C GLU A 303 1.05 -14.57 -14.43
N ARG A 304 0.82 -15.77 -13.87
CA ARG A 304 0.77 -17.02 -14.64
C ARG A 304 -0.41 -17.02 -15.63
N SER A 305 -0.21 -17.62 -16.82
CA SER A 305 -1.21 -17.69 -17.88
C SER A 305 -2.19 -18.87 -17.78
N THR A 306 -2.03 -19.73 -16.76
CA THR A 306 -2.81 -20.95 -16.58
C THR A 306 -4.12 -20.66 -15.85
N ILE A 307 -5.24 -20.62 -16.59
CA ILE A 307 -6.58 -20.50 -16.01
C ILE A 307 -7.14 -21.91 -15.77
N THR A 308 -7.45 -22.25 -14.51
CA THR A 308 -8.02 -23.54 -14.14
C THR A 308 -9.45 -23.72 -14.68
N PRO A 309 -9.92 -24.97 -14.90
CA PRO A 309 -11.29 -25.22 -15.36
C PRO A 309 -12.37 -24.63 -14.45
N ARG A 310 -12.10 -24.54 -13.14
CA ARG A 310 -13.01 -23.92 -12.15
C ARG A 310 -13.19 -22.42 -12.42
N ILE A 311 -12.10 -21.67 -12.56
CA ILE A 311 -12.15 -20.22 -12.88
C ILE A 311 -12.84 -19.96 -14.22
N ARG A 312 -12.65 -20.85 -15.20
CA ARG A 312 -13.34 -20.72 -16.51
C ARG A 312 -14.87 -20.81 -16.41
N ARG A 313 -15.42 -21.45 -15.37
CA ARG A 313 -16.88 -21.58 -15.16
C ARG A 313 -17.50 -20.30 -14.58
N GLU A 314 -16.71 -19.55 -13.81
CA GLU A 314 -17.08 -18.29 -13.15
C GLU A 314 -16.98 -17.06 -14.07
N LEU A 315 -16.46 -17.23 -15.29
CA LEU A 315 -16.37 -16.15 -16.27
C LEU A 315 -17.77 -15.60 -16.62
N PRO A 316 -17.91 -14.27 -16.76
CA PRO A 316 -19.17 -13.62 -17.08
C PRO A 316 -19.74 -14.14 -18.42
N SER A 317 -21.04 -14.44 -18.42
CA SER A 317 -21.76 -14.96 -19.60
C SER A 317 -22.29 -13.86 -20.53
N SER A 318 -22.64 -12.69 -19.97
CA SER A 318 -23.19 -11.58 -20.73
C SER A 318 -22.13 -10.90 -21.60
N PHE A 319 -22.55 -10.27 -22.71
CA PHE A 319 -21.65 -9.52 -23.59
C PHE A 319 -21.01 -8.32 -22.87
N LEU A 320 -21.82 -7.51 -22.18
CA LEU A 320 -21.35 -6.36 -21.39
C LEU A 320 -20.47 -6.81 -20.21
N GLY A 321 -20.83 -7.90 -19.53
CA GLY A 321 -20.00 -8.47 -18.48
C GLY A 321 -18.63 -8.89 -18.98
N ARG A 322 -18.54 -9.43 -20.21
CA ARG A 322 -17.25 -9.76 -20.83
C ARG A 322 -16.45 -8.52 -21.24
N LEU A 323 -17.11 -7.49 -21.76
CA LEU A 323 -16.40 -6.28 -22.18
C LEU A 323 -15.69 -5.57 -21.01
N PHE A 324 -16.33 -5.54 -19.83
CA PHE A 324 -15.79 -4.82 -18.67
C PHE A 324 -15.10 -5.72 -17.64
N LEU A 325 -15.65 -6.89 -17.33
CA LEU A 325 -15.15 -7.74 -16.24
C LEU A 325 -14.06 -8.72 -16.68
N THR A 326 -13.88 -8.98 -17.98
CA THR A 326 -12.80 -9.87 -18.45
C THR A 326 -11.42 -9.31 -18.10
N TRP A 327 -11.25 -7.99 -18.03
CA TRP A 327 -9.98 -7.38 -17.62
C TRP A 327 -9.66 -7.52 -16.13
N LEU A 328 -10.63 -7.92 -15.31
CA LEU A 328 -10.42 -8.24 -13.90
C LEU A 328 -10.03 -9.71 -13.69
N THR A 329 -10.12 -10.55 -14.72
CA THR A 329 -9.86 -12.00 -14.63
C THR A 329 -8.37 -12.33 -14.66
N PRO A 330 -7.93 -13.41 -13.99
CA PRO A 330 -6.51 -13.74 -13.87
C PRO A 330 -5.82 -13.96 -15.22
N GLY A 331 -4.57 -13.52 -15.31
CA GLY A 331 -3.70 -13.74 -16.46
C GLY A 331 -2.83 -12.54 -16.85
N PRO A 332 -1.68 -12.79 -17.51
CA PRO A 332 -0.72 -11.72 -17.84
C PRO A 332 -1.24 -10.76 -18.91
N THR A 333 -2.01 -11.27 -19.88
CA THR A 333 -2.59 -10.44 -20.94
C THR A 333 -3.72 -9.54 -20.42
N THR A 334 -4.60 -10.09 -19.58
CA THR A 334 -5.69 -9.33 -18.96
C THR A 334 -5.14 -8.31 -17.96
N GLY A 335 -4.10 -8.69 -17.21
CA GLY A 335 -3.36 -7.80 -16.31
C GLY A 335 -2.67 -6.66 -17.04
N LEU A 336 -2.01 -6.92 -18.18
CA LEU A 336 -1.40 -5.86 -19.00
C LEU A 336 -2.45 -4.87 -19.51
N VAL A 337 -3.55 -5.36 -20.07
CA VAL A 337 -4.62 -4.47 -20.58
C VAL A 337 -5.24 -3.66 -19.45
N PHE A 338 -5.51 -4.28 -18.30
CA PHE A 338 -5.99 -3.59 -17.11
C PHE A 338 -5.03 -2.48 -16.65
N ALA A 339 -3.73 -2.75 -16.62
CA ALA A 339 -2.70 -1.77 -16.28
C ALA A 339 -2.66 -0.61 -17.28
N ILE A 340 -2.67 -0.90 -18.58
CA ILE A 340 -2.66 0.12 -19.64
C ILE A 340 -3.88 1.03 -19.53
N ILE A 341 -5.08 0.47 -19.36
CA ILE A 341 -6.32 1.27 -19.22
C ILE A 341 -6.27 2.13 -17.96
N GLY A 342 -5.87 1.54 -16.81
CA GLY A 342 -5.76 2.28 -15.55
C GLY A 342 -4.76 3.44 -15.63
N ILE A 343 -3.56 3.17 -16.16
CA ILE A 343 -2.51 4.18 -16.37
C ILE A 343 -2.99 5.28 -17.33
N ALA A 344 -3.65 4.93 -18.44
CA ALA A 344 -4.17 5.90 -19.40
C ALA A 344 -5.26 6.80 -18.81
N ILE A 345 -6.17 6.23 -18.02
CA ILE A 345 -7.21 7.01 -17.31
C ILE A 345 -6.57 7.97 -16.33
N LEU A 346 -5.62 7.52 -15.51
CA LEU A 346 -4.95 8.36 -14.52
C LEU A 346 -4.10 9.46 -15.18
N ALA A 347 -3.40 9.14 -16.27
CA ALA A 347 -2.67 10.13 -17.07
C ALA A 347 -3.61 11.20 -17.65
N SER A 348 -4.78 10.79 -18.13
CA SER A 348 -5.80 11.71 -18.66
C SER A 348 -6.37 12.61 -17.57
N ILE A 349 -6.72 12.06 -16.41
CA ILE A 349 -7.18 12.82 -15.25
C ILE A 349 -6.11 13.82 -14.81
N GLN A 350 -4.84 13.40 -14.76
CA GLN A 350 -3.73 14.27 -14.40
C GLN A 350 -3.56 15.43 -15.39
N TYR A 351 -3.56 15.14 -16.69
CA TYR A 351 -3.41 16.17 -17.73
C TYR A 351 -4.56 17.20 -17.70
N LEU A 352 -5.81 16.73 -17.54
CA LEU A 352 -6.99 17.59 -17.48
C LEU A 352 -7.06 18.40 -16.18
N SER A 353 -6.64 17.83 -15.06
CA SER A 353 -6.71 18.50 -13.75
C SER A 353 -5.62 19.57 -13.55
N LEU A 354 -4.51 19.52 -14.30
CA LEU A 354 -3.36 20.40 -14.07
C LEU A 354 -3.71 21.90 -14.12
N ASP A 355 -4.45 22.35 -15.13
CA ASP A 355 -4.79 23.78 -15.22
C ASP A 355 -5.78 24.21 -14.14
N TRP A 356 -6.71 23.31 -13.76
CA TRP A 356 -7.60 23.55 -12.62
C TRP A 356 -6.81 23.69 -11.32
N VAL A 357 -5.88 22.77 -11.04
CA VAL A 357 -5.01 22.81 -9.85
C VAL A 357 -4.20 24.10 -9.78
N LEU A 358 -3.56 24.49 -10.89
CA LEU A 358 -2.75 25.70 -10.94
C LEU A 358 -3.56 26.99 -10.73
N ARG A 359 -4.84 26.99 -11.11
CA ARG A 359 -5.77 28.12 -10.86
C ARG A 359 -6.23 28.14 -9.41
N THR A 360 -6.67 27.00 -8.88
CA THR A 360 -7.19 26.87 -7.50
C THR A 360 -6.14 27.23 -6.46
N ALA A 361 -4.88 26.85 -6.69
CA ALA A 361 -3.80 27.14 -5.76
C ALA A 361 -3.32 28.61 -5.79
N ASN A 362 -3.88 29.47 -6.64
CA ASN A 362 -3.57 30.90 -6.78
C ASN A 362 -2.06 31.20 -6.83
N VAL A 363 -1.32 30.35 -7.55
CA VAL A 363 0.14 30.35 -7.54
C VAL A 363 0.67 31.51 -8.40
N GLY A 364 1.64 32.25 -7.88
CA GLY A 364 2.32 33.32 -8.63
C GLY A 364 2.94 32.82 -9.95
N GLY A 365 3.13 33.74 -10.92
CA GLY A 365 3.48 33.37 -12.31
C GLY A 365 4.77 32.55 -12.47
N SER A 366 5.80 32.80 -11.66
CA SER A 366 7.07 32.06 -11.69
C SER A 366 6.90 30.62 -11.20
N MET A 367 6.28 30.44 -10.03
CA MET A 367 6.01 29.12 -9.44
C MET A 367 4.98 28.34 -10.29
N ARG A 368 3.98 29.01 -10.88
CA ARG A 368 3.05 28.38 -11.85
C ARG A 368 3.80 27.83 -13.07
N ARG A 369 4.79 28.56 -13.58
CA ARG A 369 5.64 28.07 -14.69
C ARG A 369 6.48 26.87 -14.26
N GLN A 370 7.11 26.90 -13.08
CA GLN A 370 7.89 25.78 -12.57
C GLN A 370 7.04 24.52 -12.35
N LEU A 371 5.89 24.65 -11.70
CA LEU A 371 4.96 23.53 -11.50
C LEU A 371 4.46 22.95 -12.83
N ARG A 372 4.19 23.80 -13.82
CA ARG A 372 3.77 23.32 -15.16
C ARG A 372 4.88 22.60 -15.90
N LEU A 373 6.14 22.98 -15.70
CA LEU A 373 7.28 22.24 -16.25
C LEU A 373 7.45 20.88 -15.56
N LEU A 374 7.33 20.86 -14.23
CA LEU A 374 7.49 19.66 -13.43
C LEU A 374 6.35 18.65 -13.60
N LEU A 375 5.11 19.13 -13.77
CA LEU A 375 3.90 18.29 -13.75
C LEU A 375 3.18 18.21 -15.10
N GLY A 376 3.57 19.01 -16.10
CA GLY A 376 2.93 19.03 -17.42
C GLY A 376 3.45 17.93 -18.35
N VAL A 377 4.64 18.16 -18.94
CA VAL A 377 5.23 17.23 -19.91
C VAL A 377 5.60 15.88 -19.26
N PRO A 378 6.23 15.85 -18.06
CA PRO A 378 6.54 14.57 -17.38
C PRO A 378 5.30 13.70 -17.10
N ALA A 379 4.14 14.31 -16.83
CA ALA A 379 2.90 13.57 -16.57
C ALA A 379 2.38 12.78 -17.79
N ILE A 380 2.79 13.14 -19.00
CA ILE A 380 2.46 12.41 -20.23
C ILE A 380 3.57 11.42 -20.59
N LEU A 381 4.83 11.84 -20.43
CA LEU A 381 5.98 11.00 -20.77
C LEU A 381 6.09 9.77 -19.86
N TYR A 382 5.85 9.93 -18.56
CA TYR A 382 6.00 8.84 -17.58
C TYR A 382 5.06 7.67 -17.88
N PRO A 383 3.74 7.87 -18.03
CA PRO A 383 2.84 6.78 -18.38
C PRO A 383 3.14 6.19 -19.76
N ALA A 384 3.63 6.99 -20.73
CA ALA A 384 4.02 6.49 -22.05
C ALA A 384 5.22 5.53 -21.97
N TYR A 385 6.26 5.88 -21.20
CA TYR A 385 7.38 4.98 -20.93
C TYR A 385 6.94 3.76 -20.14
N LEU A 386 6.11 3.93 -19.11
CA LEU A 386 5.63 2.82 -18.29
C LEU A 386 4.84 1.80 -19.12
N VAL A 387 3.92 2.25 -19.98
CA VAL A 387 3.18 1.37 -20.90
C VAL A 387 4.16 0.60 -21.80
N SER A 388 5.14 1.29 -22.38
CA SER A 388 6.16 0.68 -23.23
C SER A 388 6.98 -0.37 -22.48
N PHE A 389 7.36 -0.07 -21.23
CA PHE A 389 8.10 -0.98 -20.37
C PHE A 389 7.27 -2.20 -19.98
N LEU A 390 5.99 -2.05 -19.63
CA LEU A 390 5.12 -3.18 -19.31
C LEU A 390 4.93 -4.13 -20.51
N VAL A 391 4.88 -3.59 -21.72
CA VAL A 391 4.84 -4.39 -22.96
C VAL A 391 6.16 -5.14 -23.16
N ALA A 392 7.30 -4.48 -22.97
CA ALA A 392 8.62 -5.11 -23.03
C ALA A 392 8.78 -6.21 -21.97
N VAL A 393 8.37 -5.95 -20.72
CA VAL A 393 8.35 -6.93 -19.63
C VAL A 393 7.51 -8.14 -19.99
N ARG A 394 6.37 -7.96 -20.66
CA ARG A 394 5.55 -9.10 -21.13
C ARG A 394 6.31 -9.98 -22.11
N VAL A 395 7.07 -9.39 -23.04
CA VAL A 395 7.88 -10.14 -24.01
C VAL A 395 9.02 -10.87 -23.30
N VAL A 396 9.71 -10.20 -22.37
CA VAL A 396 10.77 -10.82 -21.54
C VAL A 396 10.21 -11.99 -20.72
N MET A 397 9.08 -11.80 -20.04
CA MET A 397 8.44 -12.84 -19.25
C MET A 397 7.94 -14.01 -20.11
N PHE A 398 7.47 -13.75 -21.33
CA PHE A 398 7.15 -14.80 -22.29
C PHE A 398 8.39 -15.62 -22.67
N ALA A 399 9.52 -14.97 -22.96
CA ALA A 399 10.78 -15.64 -23.29
C ALA A 399 11.32 -16.47 -22.11
N VAL A 400 11.32 -15.92 -20.89
CA VAL A 400 11.76 -16.63 -19.67
C VAL A 400 10.87 -17.86 -19.41
N ARG A 401 9.57 -17.76 -19.71
CA ARG A 401 8.60 -18.86 -19.55
C ARG A 401 8.78 -20.01 -20.54
N LEU A 402 9.54 -19.84 -21.62
CA LEU A 402 9.83 -20.93 -22.54
C LEU A 402 10.67 -22.03 -21.90
N ARG A 403 11.48 -21.69 -20.88
CA ARG A 403 12.41 -22.63 -20.22
C ARG A 403 12.17 -22.77 -18.72
N ASN A 404 11.57 -21.77 -18.08
CA ASN A 404 11.40 -21.71 -16.63
C ASN A 404 9.94 -21.47 -16.22
N ASN A 405 9.61 -21.71 -14.96
CA ASN A 405 8.34 -21.31 -14.35
C ASN A 405 8.55 -20.13 -13.39
N PRO A 406 8.79 -18.91 -13.92
CA PRO A 406 9.07 -17.75 -13.09
C PRO A 406 7.88 -17.40 -12.20
N ARG A 407 8.19 -16.92 -10.99
CA ARG A 407 7.20 -16.38 -10.08
C ARG A 407 6.76 -14.97 -10.51
N VAL A 408 5.74 -14.44 -9.84
CA VAL A 408 5.14 -13.13 -10.18
C VAL A 408 6.12 -11.99 -9.89
N GLU A 409 6.97 -12.12 -8.88
CA GLU A 409 7.98 -11.13 -8.48
C GLU A 409 9.07 -10.95 -9.54
N VAL A 410 9.29 -11.95 -10.39
CA VAL A 410 10.23 -11.85 -11.53
C VAL A 410 9.76 -10.79 -12.53
N GLY A 411 8.46 -10.51 -12.61
CA GLY A 411 7.93 -9.40 -13.42
C GLY A 411 8.44 -8.04 -12.96
N LEU A 412 8.57 -7.82 -11.64
CA LEU A 412 9.15 -6.60 -11.09
C LEU A 412 10.65 -6.50 -11.39
N ALA A 413 11.39 -7.60 -11.22
CA ALA A 413 12.81 -7.64 -11.57
C ALA A 413 13.03 -7.36 -13.06
N ALA A 414 12.19 -7.93 -13.94
CA ALA A 414 12.22 -7.66 -15.37
C ALA A 414 11.92 -6.20 -15.69
N LEU A 415 10.99 -5.55 -14.97
CA LEU A 415 10.73 -4.11 -15.13
C LEU A 415 11.96 -3.28 -14.78
N ILE A 416 12.62 -3.57 -13.67
CA ILE A 416 13.83 -2.86 -13.24
C ILE A 416 14.92 -3.02 -14.31
N VAL A 417 15.15 -4.23 -14.79
CA VAL A 417 16.14 -4.50 -15.86
C VAL A 417 15.78 -3.72 -17.13
N VAL A 418 14.52 -3.76 -17.57
CA VAL A 418 14.08 -3.00 -18.75
C VAL A 418 14.30 -1.50 -18.55
N ALA A 419 13.92 -0.93 -17.40
CA ALA A 419 14.06 0.50 -17.12
C ALA A 419 15.53 0.94 -17.03
N VAL A 420 16.42 0.10 -16.47
CA VAL A 420 17.86 0.39 -16.41
C VAL A 420 18.49 0.29 -17.79
N MET A 421 18.17 -0.76 -18.55
CA MET A 421 18.73 -0.97 -19.89
C MET A 421 18.28 0.10 -20.88
N THR A 422 17.02 0.55 -20.80
CA THR A 422 16.52 1.63 -21.67
C THR A 422 17.11 2.99 -21.33
N ALA A 423 17.64 3.19 -20.12
CA ALA A 423 18.41 4.40 -19.79
C ALA A 423 19.90 4.27 -20.17
N LEU A 424 20.52 3.12 -19.86
CA LEU A 424 21.97 2.95 -19.95
C LEU A 424 22.46 2.73 -21.39
N VAL A 425 21.76 1.89 -22.16
CA VAL A 425 22.17 1.52 -23.53
C VAL A 425 22.23 2.73 -24.48
N PRO A 426 21.16 3.55 -24.62
CA PRO A 426 21.23 4.73 -25.49
C PRO A 426 22.28 5.73 -25.01
N TYR A 427 22.42 5.92 -23.70
CA TYR A 427 23.43 6.81 -23.13
C TYR A 427 24.86 6.36 -23.47
N SER A 428 25.16 5.07 -23.31
CA SER A 428 26.49 4.54 -23.61
C SER A 428 26.82 4.56 -25.11
N LEU A 429 25.82 4.32 -25.96
CA LEU A 429 25.99 4.36 -27.41
C LEU A 429 26.30 5.77 -27.91
N GLU A 430 25.53 6.77 -27.45
CA GLU A 430 25.79 8.16 -27.82
C GLU A 430 27.13 8.65 -27.26
N LEU A 431 27.47 8.29 -26.02
CA LEU A 431 28.75 8.65 -25.42
C LEU A 431 29.94 8.08 -26.20
N HIS A 432 29.83 6.83 -26.66
CA HIS A 432 30.86 6.21 -27.48
C HIS A 432 30.96 6.85 -28.86
N TYR A 433 29.83 7.20 -29.47
CA TYR A 433 29.79 7.87 -30.77
C TYR A 433 30.34 9.31 -30.71
N ASN A 434 30.14 10.00 -29.58
CA ASN A 434 30.57 11.38 -29.36
C ASN A 434 31.94 11.48 -28.66
N ASP A 435 32.81 10.48 -28.83
CA ASP A 435 34.17 10.43 -28.26
C ASP A 435 34.25 10.80 -26.77
N TYR A 436 33.28 10.37 -25.97
CA TYR A 436 33.17 10.63 -24.52
C TYR A 436 33.07 12.11 -24.13
N GLN A 437 32.67 13.00 -25.05
CA GLN A 437 32.41 14.39 -24.74
C GLN A 437 31.07 14.60 -24.02
N PRO A 438 30.89 15.73 -23.28
CA PRO A 438 29.64 16.05 -22.62
C PRO A 438 28.46 16.05 -23.60
N LEU A 439 27.45 15.22 -23.32
CA LEU A 439 26.31 15.00 -24.20
C LEU A 439 25.28 16.14 -24.11
N SER A 440 24.80 16.60 -25.26
CA SER A 440 23.55 17.34 -25.40
C SER A 440 22.44 16.40 -25.84
N TYR A 441 21.20 16.61 -25.39
CA TYR A 441 20.09 15.72 -25.74
C TYR A 441 19.84 15.64 -27.26
N ASP A 442 20.19 14.52 -27.89
CA ASP A 442 19.85 14.20 -29.28
C ASP A 442 18.62 13.26 -29.34
N PRO A 443 17.51 13.68 -29.97
CA PRO A 443 16.33 12.83 -30.19
C PRO A 443 16.60 11.50 -30.85
N THR A 444 17.60 11.41 -31.74
CA THR A 444 17.83 10.20 -32.53
C THR A 444 18.29 9.03 -31.67
N TRP A 445 19.09 9.30 -30.63
CA TRP A 445 19.64 8.30 -29.73
C TRP A 445 18.89 8.21 -28.40
N GLN A 446 18.49 9.34 -27.84
CA GLN A 446 18.02 9.42 -26.44
C GLN A 446 16.51 9.26 -26.25
N VAL A 447 15.72 9.07 -27.32
CA VAL A 447 14.25 8.87 -27.20
C VAL A 447 13.89 7.67 -26.33
N THR A 448 14.71 6.63 -26.27
CA THR A 448 14.48 5.47 -25.37
C THR A 448 14.95 5.71 -23.93
N ASN A 449 15.84 6.69 -23.72
CA ASN A 449 16.38 7.04 -22.42
C ASN A 449 15.37 7.85 -21.60
N TRP A 450 14.56 7.16 -20.81
CA TRP A 450 13.54 7.79 -19.99
C TRP A 450 14.12 8.76 -18.95
N ALA A 451 15.28 8.44 -18.35
CA ALA A 451 15.88 9.24 -17.29
C ALA A 451 16.41 10.57 -17.84
N PHE A 452 17.18 10.52 -18.93
CA PHE A 452 17.69 11.73 -19.57
C PHE A 452 16.56 12.54 -20.22
N THR A 453 15.58 11.89 -20.85
CA THR A 453 14.41 12.58 -21.43
C THR A 453 13.59 13.28 -20.35
N MET A 454 13.40 12.67 -19.18
CA MET A 454 12.69 13.30 -18.05
C MET A 454 13.45 14.48 -17.45
N ALA A 455 14.75 14.32 -17.19
CA ALA A 455 15.59 15.42 -16.71
C ALA A 455 15.57 16.60 -17.69
N THR A 456 15.72 16.30 -18.99
CA THR A 456 15.68 17.30 -20.05
C THR A 456 14.30 17.96 -20.17
N ALA A 457 13.20 17.24 -19.92
CA ALA A 457 11.84 17.79 -19.93
C ALA A 457 11.57 18.79 -18.80
N VAL A 458 12.23 18.61 -17.65
CA VAL A 458 12.10 19.47 -16.46
C VAL A 458 13.00 20.70 -16.58
N GLU A 459 14.25 20.52 -16.99
CA GLU A 459 15.28 21.57 -17.02
C GLU A 459 15.29 22.38 -18.31
N ARG A 460 15.06 21.73 -19.45
CA ARG A 460 15.13 22.31 -20.80
C ARG A 460 13.78 22.11 -21.50
N ARG A 461 13.55 22.80 -22.61
CA ARG A 461 12.42 22.44 -23.49
C ARG A 461 12.90 21.30 -24.39
N LEU A 462 12.21 20.16 -24.34
CA LEU A 462 12.46 19.08 -25.28
C LEU A 462 12.31 19.58 -26.73
N PRO A 463 13.10 19.05 -27.68
CA PRO A 463 12.91 19.33 -29.10
C PRO A 463 11.47 19.03 -29.54
N PRO A 464 10.89 19.85 -30.44
CA PRO A 464 9.53 19.64 -30.92
C PRO A 464 9.41 18.27 -31.61
N GLY A 465 8.36 17.53 -31.29
CA GLY A 465 8.08 16.20 -31.87
C GLY A 465 8.47 15.00 -31.02
N VAL A 466 9.45 15.12 -30.11
CA VAL A 466 9.92 14.01 -29.25
C VAL A 466 8.80 13.43 -28.40
N VAL A 467 8.03 14.29 -27.74
CA VAL A 467 6.87 13.87 -26.92
C VAL A 467 5.85 13.11 -27.78
N GLY A 468 5.57 13.60 -29.00
CA GLY A 468 4.65 12.95 -29.92
C GLY A 468 5.13 11.57 -30.38
N GLN A 469 6.43 11.41 -30.62
CA GLN A 469 7.02 10.12 -30.99
C GLN A 469 6.89 9.09 -29.84
N ILE A 470 7.23 9.49 -28.61
CA ILE A 470 7.15 8.60 -27.43
C ILE A 470 5.70 8.20 -27.15
N VAL A 471 4.78 9.15 -27.17
CA VAL A 471 3.35 8.88 -26.97
C VAL A 471 2.80 8.02 -28.12
N GLY A 472 3.16 8.33 -29.36
CA GLY A 472 2.76 7.54 -30.53
C GLY A 472 3.22 6.09 -30.43
N ALA A 473 4.48 5.86 -30.04
CA ALA A 473 5.01 4.52 -29.82
C ALA A 473 4.25 3.78 -28.70
N ALA A 474 3.99 4.44 -27.57
CA ALA A 474 3.23 3.85 -26.47
C ALA A 474 1.80 3.46 -26.88
N VAL A 475 1.12 4.32 -27.65
CA VAL A 475 -0.23 4.04 -28.19
C VAL A 475 -0.19 2.87 -29.18
N CYS A 476 0.79 2.81 -30.09
CA CYS A 476 0.95 1.69 -31.00
C CYS A 476 1.17 0.37 -30.24
N LEU A 477 2.05 0.35 -29.23
CA LEU A 477 2.30 -0.83 -28.40
C LEU A 477 1.07 -1.25 -27.58
N ALA A 478 0.30 -0.28 -27.08
CA ALA A 478 -0.96 -0.54 -26.41
C ALA A 478 -1.97 -1.21 -27.36
N LEU A 479 -2.17 -0.64 -28.56
CA LEU A 479 -3.06 -1.21 -29.58
C LEU A 479 -2.64 -2.63 -29.98
N LEU A 480 -1.35 -2.85 -30.24
CA LEU A 480 -0.82 -4.19 -30.51
C LEU A 480 -1.12 -5.17 -29.36
N SER A 481 -1.03 -4.71 -28.12
CA SER A 481 -1.35 -5.53 -26.94
C SER A 481 -2.84 -5.87 -26.85
N PHE A 482 -3.73 -4.95 -27.21
CA PHE A 482 -5.17 -5.19 -27.32
C PHE A 482 -5.48 -6.22 -28.43
N PHE A 483 -4.86 -6.08 -29.60
CA PHE A 483 -5.02 -7.05 -30.70
C PHE A 483 -4.51 -8.44 -30.31
N ALA A 484 -3.37 -8.53 -29.63
CA ALA A 484 -2.86 -9.80 -29.10
C ALA A 484 -3.78 -10.42 -28.03
N ALA A 485 -4.58 -9.60 -27.33
CA ALA A 485 -5.57 -10.04 -26.34
C ALA A 485 -6.88 -10.58 -26.95
N TRP A 486 -7.07 -10.50 -28.26
CA TRP A 486 -8.28 -11.01 -28.93
C TRP A 486 -8.53 -12.51 -28.70
N ARG A 487 -7.47 -13.33 -28.58
CA ARG A 487 -7.63 -14.76 -28.30
C ARG A 487 -8.13 -15.04 -26.88
N THR A 488 -7.92 -14.12 -25.93
CA THR A 488 -8.38 -14.25 -24.55
C THR A 488 -9.84 -13.82 -24.35
N THR A 489 -10.40 -13.01 -25.24
CA THR A 489 -11.82 -12.60 -25.20
C THR A 489 -12.77 -13.60 -25.86
N ARG A 490 -12.24 -14.62 -26.56
CA ARG A 490 -13.06 -15.73 -27.12
C ARG A 490 -13.70 -16.58 -26.01
N PRO A 491 -14.91 -17.12 -26.23
CA PRO A 491 -15.61 -17.93 -25.24
C PRO A 491 -14.79 -19.16 -24.85
N ARG A 492 -14.44 -19.24 -23.56
CA ARG A 492 -13.73 -20.37 -22.93
C ARG A 492 -14.52 -21.01 -21.77
N ARG A 493 -15.79 -20.64 -21.62
CA ARG A 493 -16.63 -21.17 -20.53
C ARG A 493 -16.87 -22.66 -20.79
N ILE A 494 -16.36 -23.49 -19.90
CA ILE A 494 -16.67 -24.91 -19.87
C ILE A 494 -17.99 -25.05 -19.12
N ALA A 495 -18.94 -25.84 -19.64
CA ALA A 495 -20.19 -26.09 -18.94
C ALA A 495 -19.93 -26.72 -17.57
N THR A 496 -20.69 -26.30 -16.56
CA THR A 496 -20.64 -26.92 -15.23
C THR A 496 -21.19 -28.35 -15.36
N PRO A 497 -20.50 -29.40 -14.87
CA PRO A 497 -21.02 -30.76 -14.91
C PRO A 497 -22.35 -30.85 -14.14
N GLN A 498 -23.31 -31.63 -14.66
CA GLN A 498 -24.65 -31.77 -14.06
C GLN A 498 -24.59 -32.20 -12.59
N ARG A 499 -23.71 -33.15 -12.23
CA ARG A 499 -23.50 -33.58 -10.83
C ARG A 499 -23.13 -32.45 -9.86
N VAL A 500 -22.35 -31.46 -10.33
CA VAL A 500 -21.94 -30.31 -9.49
C VAL A 500 -23.09 -29.32 -9.32
N GLN A 501 -23.94 -29.18 -10.34
CA GLN A 501 -25.16 -28.36 -10.22
C GLN A 501 -26.16 -28.98 -9.26
N GLU A 502 -26.30 -30.30 -9.28
CA GLU A 502 -27.14 -31.06 -8.35
C GLU A 502 -26.65 -30.90 -6.89
N GLU A 503 -25.35 -31.00 -6.63
CA GLU A 503 -24.79 -30.77 -5.28
C GLU A 503 -24.95 -29.32 -4.78
N LEU A 504 -24.77 -28.33 -5.65
CA LEU A 504 -24.96 -26.92 -5.29
C LEU A 504 -26.42 -26.57 -5.01
N SER A 505 -27.37 -27.26 -5.65
CA SER A 505 -28.80 -27.08 -5.38
C SER A 505 -29.27 -27.72 -4.07
N ARG A 506 -28.45 -28.59 -3.47
CA ARG A 506 -28.71 -29.27 -2.19
C ARG A 506 -28.09 -28.57 -0.98
N ARG A 507 -27.20 -27.61 -1.19
CA ARG A 507 -26.63 -26.72 -0.14
C ARG A 507 -27.48 -25.46 -0.04
#